data_AF-A0A1C1YWP6-F1
#
_entry.id   AF-A0A1C1YWP6-F1
#
_cell.length_a   1.000
_cell.length_b   1.000
_cell.length_c   1.000
_cell.angle_alpha   90.00
_cell.angle_beta   90.00
_cell.angle_gamma   90.00
#
_symmetry.space_group_name_H-M   'P 1'
#
loop_
_entity.id
_entity.type
_entity.pdbx_description
1 polymer ?
#
loop_
_entity_poly.entity_id
_entity_poly.type
_entity_poly.pdbx_seq_one_letter_code
_entity_poly.pdbx_strand_id
1 'polypeptide(L)'
;MPSAWEITIVETLALLDGEFSEFAQGLANDSYAVWLGAGISLSKVPGLVDIAEGVLEHLRARVDPANDNCRFKRSLDRIIGLVNLSADDRKEVNYAKPVAQWRDRERIAKSLTGVYARMLDQHPQGEPADYLVWDGIGVVARYADPASSPGPEHLGLAGLIMEGVVSDAVSANWDGLVEKAIALLAGAGLGVMQVRVLPDDVKDNTARARLYKFHGCAVLAGQDEALYRDRLVGRASQIHGWADKAENKVIAAKLVDLAVSKSTLMLGLSTQDTNIQNVFVVAQGNLPSHFPTHPPSVILSEQDVGADQLSLLQNFYKLDYCGKAAEIEQASLLRSYGQSLLPALWLHVLAAKLEALVAPAAAGLSEAAHKTLRAALRSLRDATASGVAVRDNEAFMLKALAWAGRATSFFRDGKELEAARGVYTPLSINSVAKTLADPTVASAGLPQLALGLALIGHGKEAGHWTLSLGDPANAKAGAFKVAGPVRSAEIFFAANAQAAARLVAAGHASEDDDAIILHSHEVPPRAVRHPTAAPGRTLRRGRREFSLAELAQGEADLDRLLLRFKGEMAI
;
A
#
# COMPACT_ATOMS: atom_id res chain seq x y z
N MET A 1 -21.69 10.79 0.96
CA MET A 1 -20.33 10.30 1.23
C MET A 1 -20.42 9.36 2.42
N PRO A 2 -20.03 8.08 2.28
CA PRO A 2 -19.91 7.16 3.42
C PRO A 2 -18.89 7.71 4.44
N SER A 3 -18.92 7.17 5.66
CA SER A 3 -17.86 7.43 6.64
C SER A 3 -16.54 6.80 6.18
N ALA A 4 -15.40 7.30 6.67
CA ALA A 4 -14.08 6.81 6.28
C ALA A 4 -13.83 5.33 6.66
N TRP A 5 -14.58 4.77 7.63
CA TRP A 5 -14.48 3.36 8.01
C TRP A 5 -15.41 2.44 7.20
N GLU A 6 -16.46 2.97 6.57
CA GLU A 6 -17.40 2.22 5.71
C GLU A 6 -17.07 2.33 4.22
N ILE A 7 -16.27 3.32 3.83
CA ILE A 7 -15.96 3.55 2.42
C ILE A 7 -15.24 2.35 1.80
N THR A 8 -15.80 1.87 0.70
CA THR A 8 -15.25 0.75 -0.07
C THR A 8 -14.07 1.18 -0.94
N ILE A 9 -13.35 0.21 -1.51
CA ILE A 9 -12.29 0.48 -2.49
C ILE A 9 -12.84 1.24 -3.71
N VAL A 10 -14.01 0.85 -4.23
CA VAL A 10 -14.63 1.49 -5.41
C VAL A 10 -15.07 2.93 -5.10
N GLU A 11 -15.68 3.17 -3.94
CA GLU A 11 -16.03 4.55 -3.55
C GLU A 11 -14.78 5.40 -3.33
N THR A 12 -13.70 4.82 -2.81
CA THR A 12 -12.42 5.53 -2.68
C THR A 12 -11.81 5.83 -4.06
N LEU A 13 -11.86 4.91 -5.01
CA LEU A 13 -11.45 5.15 -6.40
C LEU A 13 -12.23 6.32 -7.03
N ALA A 14 -13.53 6.46 -6.72
CA ALA A 14 -14.31 7.60 -7.20
C ALA A 14 -13.81 8.94 -6.64
N LEU A 15 -13.31 8.98 -5.39
CA LEU A 15 -12.65 10.17 -4.84
C LEU A 15 -11.35 10.47 -5.58
N LEU A 16 -10.54 9.44 -5.82
CA LEU A 16 -9.25 9.56 -6.52
C LEU A 16 -9.41 9.93 -8.00
N ASP A 17 -10.53 9.60 -8.64
CA ASP A 17 -10.81 10.00 -10.02
C ASP A 17 -11.47 11.38 -10.12
N GLY A 18 -12.04 11.87 -9.02
CA GLY A 18 -12.73 13.15 -8.91
C GLY A 18 -11.91 14.20 -8.14
N GLU A 19 -12.39 14.51 -6.94
CA GLU A 19 -11.86 15.59 -6.07
C GLU A 19 -10.36 15.45 -5.78
N PHE A 20 -9.85 14.22 -5.66
CA PHE A 20 -8.45 13.94 -5.31
C PHE A 20 -7.61 13.44 -6.50
N SER A 21 -8.03 13.75 -7.73
CA SER A 21 -7.32 13.31 -8.95
C SER A 21 -5.90 13.85 -9.10
N GLU A 22 -5.64 15.10 -8.71
CA GLU A 22 -4.28 15.65 -8.70
C GLU A 22 -3.38 14.93 -7.68
N PHE A 23 -3.91 14.62 -6.50
CA PHE A 23 -3.20 13.81 -5.50
C PHE A 23 -2.86 12.43 -6.05
N ALA A 24 -3.84 11.73 -6.61
CA ALA A 24 -3.65 10.38 -7.13
C ALA A 24 -2.60 10.35 -8.25
N GLN A 25 -2.62 11.33 -9.16
CA GLN A 25 -1.61 11.50 -10.20
C GLN A 25 -0.22 11.85 -9.63
N GLY A 26 -0.15 12.71 -8.61
CA GLY A 26 1.09 13.05 -7.93
C GLY A 26 1.70 11.83 -7.23
N LEU A 27 0.90 11.01 -6.56
CA LEU A 27 1.36 9.76 -5.97
C LEU A 27 1.86 8.79 -7.06
N ALA A 28 1.11 8.61 -8.16
CA ALA A 28 1.53 7.77 -9.28
C ALA A 28 2.85 8.22 -9.93
N ASN A 29 3.29 9.46 -9.65
CA ASN A 29 4.57 10.03 -10.07
C ASN A 29 5.65 10.06 -8.99
N ASP A 30 5.43 9.43 -7.82
CA ASP A 30 6.36 9.40 -6.67
C ASP A 30 6.64 10.79 -6.06
N SER A 31 5.65 11.68 -6.11
CA SER A 31 5.75 13.04 -5.56
C SER A 31 5.46 13.15 -4.06
N TYR A 32 5.04 12.05 -3.42
CA TYR A 32 4.67 12.03 -2.00
C TYR A 32 5.61 11.16 -1.17
N ALA A 33 5.99 11.65 0.01
CA ALA A 33 6.50 10.84 1.10
C ALA A 33 5.31 10.34 1.94
N VAL A 34 5.32 9.06 2.29
CA VAL A 34 4.22 8.42 3.02
C VAL A 34 4.55 8.32 4.51
N TRP A 35 3.76 8.99 5.35
CA TRP A 35 3.95 9.05 6.80
C TRP A 35 2.94 8.17 7.51
N LEU A 36 3.43 7.16 8.22
CA LEU A 36 2.66 6.10 8.83
C LEU A 36 2.62 6.29 10.35
N GLY A 37 1.41 6.28 10.90
CA GLY A 37 1.18 6.19 12.34
C GLY A 37 0.51 4.89 12.74
N ALA A 38 0.25 4.74 14.05
CA ALA A 38 -0.25 3.50 14.61
C ALA A 38 -1.60 3.06 14.01
N GLY A 39 -2.38 4.01 13.48
CA GLY A 39 -3.69 3.76 12.86
C GLY A 39 -3.67 2.71 11.77
N ILE A 40 -2.59 2.62 10.97
CA ILE A 40 -2.49 1.61 9.90
C ILE A 40 -2.31 0.18 10.42
N SER A 41 -1.90 0.01 11.67
CA SER A 41 -1.59 -1.31 12.26
C SER A 41 -2.64 -1.78 13.29
N LEU A 42 -3.65 -0.96 13.62
CA LEU A 42 -4.60 -1.22 14.73
C LEU A 42 -5.42 -2.52 14.58
N SER A 43 -5.65 -3.00 13.36
CA SER A 43 -6.36 -4.26 13.14
C SER A 43 -5.48 -5.50 13.38
N LYS A 44 -4.17 -5.32 13.52
CA LYS A 44 -3.15 -6.39 13.52
C LYS A 44 -2.31 -6.44 14.78
N VAL A 45 -2.04 -5.31 15.39
CA VAL A 45 -1.26 -5.19 16.63
C VAL A 45 -2.00 -4.32 17.64
N PRO A 46 -1.71 -4.47 18.94
CA PRO A 46 -2.41 -3.73 19.99
C PRO A 46 -2.34 -2.21 19.79
N GLY A 47 -3.46 -1.53 20.02
CA GLY A 47 -3.53 -0.07 19.99
C GLY A 47 -3.07 0.57 21.30
N LEU A 48 -3.08 1.90 21.37
CA LEU A 48 -2.70 2.62 22.60
C LEU A 48 -3.60 2.31 23.80
N VAL A 49 -4.88 2.00 23.57
CA VAL A 49 -5.81 1.58 24.63
C VAL A 49 -5.34 0.25 25.23
N ASP A 50 -5.08 -0.75 24.38
CA ASP A 50 -4.60 -2.07 24.82
C ASP A 50 -3.22 -1.98 25.48
N ILE A 51 -2.34 -1.10 24.98
CA ILE A 51 -1.06 -0.79 25.62
C ILE A 51 -1.28 -0.25 27.04
N ALA A 52 -2.16 0.74 27.20
CA ALA A 52 -2.44 1.34 28.51
C ALA A 52 -2.95 0.29 29.49
N GLU A 53 -3.93 -0.53 29.08
CA GLU A 53 -4.46 -1.62 29.91
C GLU A 53 -3.39 -2.66 30.27
N GLY A 54 -2.58 -3.07 29.28
CA GLY A 54 -1.49 -4.01 29.49
C GLY A 54 -0.45 -3.50 30.47
N VAL A 55 -0.06 -2.23 30.39
CA VAL A 55 0.87 -1.59 31.32
C VAL A 55 0.30 -1.52 32.74
N LEU A 56 -0.97 -1.11 32.86
CA LEU A 56 -1.66 -1.06 34.16
C LEU A 56 -1.70 -2.45 34.81
N GLU A 57 -2.08 -3.49 34.07
CA GLU A 57 -2.14 -4.85 34.61
C GLU A 57 -0.74 -5.40 34.93
N HIS A 58 0.26 -5.15 34.08
CA HIS A 58 1.63 -5.60 34.31
C HIS A 58 2.21 -5.05 35.61
N LEU A 59 1.98 -3.77 35.90
CA LEU A 59 2.38 -3.13 37.14
C LEU A 59 1.57 -3.66 38.33
N ARG A 60 0.24 -3.71 38.19
CA ARG A 60 -0.67 -4.18 39.25
C ARG A 60 -0.33 -5.61 39.68
N ALA A 61 -0.05 -6.50 38.75
CA ALA A 61 0.32 -7.89 39.03
C ALA A 61 1.62 -8.05 39.84
N ARG A 62 2.46 -7.02 39.88
CA ARG A 62 3.72 -6.98 40.63
C ARG A 62 3.65 -6.13 41.89
N VAL A 63 2.47 -5.61 42.23
CA VAL A 63 2.26 -4.93 43.51
C VAL A 63 2.30 -5.95 44.62
N ASP A 64 3.24 -5.76 45.55
CA ASP A 64 3.26 -6.47 46.82
C ASP A 64 2.42 -5.70 47.85
N PRO A 65 1.25 -6.23 48.26
CA PRO A 65 0.36 -5.54 49.19
C PRO A 65 0.92 -5.47 50.62
N ALA A 66 1.93 -6.26 50.96
CA ALA A 66 2.59 -6.22 52.26
C ALA A 66 3.70 -5.17 52.34
N ASN A 67 4.04 -4.52 51.23
CA ASN A 67 5.14 -3.55 51.14
C ASN A 67 4.62 -2.16 50.77
N ASP A 68 4.50 -1.29 51.78
CA ASP A 68 4.07 0.11 51.60
C ASP A 68 4.99 0.92 50.65
N ASN A 69 6.24 0.50 50.49
CA ASN A 69 7.23 1.11 49.58
C ASN A 69 7.38 0.37 48.25
N CYS A 70 6.43 -0.51 47.89
CA CYS A 70 6.46 -1.27 46.64
C CYS A 70 6.69 -0.34 45.43
N ARG A 71 7.79 -0.57 44.70
CA ARG A 71 8.16 0.25 43.54
C ARG A 71 7.11 0.23 42.42
N PHE A 72 6.49 -0.92 42.18
CA PHE A 72 5.46 -1.08 41.15
C PHE A 72 4.17 -0.33 41.52
N LYS A 73 3.78 -0.35 42.80
CA LYS A 73 2.66 0.45 43.30
C LYS A 73 2.88 1.94 43.11
N ARG A 74 4.07 2.44 43.44
CA ARG A 74 4.40 3.88 43.27
C ARG A 74 4.36 4.30 41.80
N SER A 75 4.86 3.48 40.88
CA SER A 75 4.75 3.74 39.44
C SER A 75 3.29 3.72 38.96
N LEU A 76 2.51 2.74 39.39
CA LEU A 76 1.08 2.65 39.07
C LEU A 76 0.32 3.88 39.58
N ASP A 77 0.55 4.31 40.82
CA ASP A 77 -0.04 5.50 41.43
C ASP A 77 0.30 6.77 40.62
N ARG A 78 1.54 6.89 40.12
CA ARG A 78 1.95 8.02 39.25
C ARG A 78 1.24 7.99 37.90
N ILE A 79 1.12 6.82 37.27
CA ILE A 79 0.41 6.67 35.98
C ILE A 79 -1.06 7.04 36.14
N ILE A 80 -1.74 6.52 37.15
CA ILE A 80 -3.13 6.89 37.45
C ILE A 80 -3.25 8.39 37.74
N GLY A 81 -2.24 9.00 38.37
CA GLY A 81 -2.18 10.44 38.58
C GLY A 81 -2.01 11.30 37.31
N LEU A 82 -1.67 10.71 36.15
CA LEU A 82 -1.61 11.44 34.88
C LEU A 82 -2.99 11.74 34.31
N VAL A 83 -4.00 10.98 34.71
CA VAL A 83 -5.39 11.17 34.28
C VAL A 83 -6.16 11.89 35.38
N ASN A 84 -6.98 12.87 34.99
CA ASN A 84 -7.73 13.70 35.94
C ASN A 84 -8.97 12.96 36.44
N LEU A 85 -8.79 11.95 37.29
CA LEU A 85 -9.87 11.22 37.94
C LEU A 85 -10.47 12.04 39.08
N SER A 86 -11.80 12.00 39.22
CA SER A 86 -12.44 12.57 40.41
C SER A 86 -12.05 11.78 41.67
N ALA A 87 -12.28 12.37 42.84
CA ALA A 87 -11.99 11.71 44.11
C ALA A 87 -12.77 10.40 44.29
N ASP A 88 -13.97 10.30 43.73
CA ASP A 88 -14.80 9.10 43.80
C ASP A 88 -14.34 8.04 42.80
N ASP A 89 -14.00 8.43 41.57
CA ASP A 89 -13.41 7.52 40.57
C ASP A 89 -12.12 6.87 41.07
N ARG A 90 -11.31 7.64 41.81
CA ARG A 90 -10.05 7.15 42.38
C ARG A 90 -10.24 6.10 43.47
N LYS A 91 -11.36 6.15 44.22
CA LYS A 91 -11.68 5.13 45.25
C LYS A 91 -12.07 3.79 44.63
N GLU A 92 -12.60 3.83 43.40
CA GLU A 92 -13.01 2.62 42.66
C GLU A 92 -11.82 1.88 42.03
N VAL A 93 -10.63 2.49 41.99
CA VAL A 93 -9.39 1.82 41.55
C VAL A 93 -8.90 0.87 42.63
N ASN A 94 -9.16 -0.43 42.45
CA ASN A 94 -8.80 -1.46 43.41
C ASN A 94 -7.62 -2.31 42.93
N TYR A 95 -6.43 -2.08 43.48
CA TYR A 95 -5.21 -2.81 43.12
C TYR A 95 -5.20 -4.30 43.48
N ALA A 96 -6.10 -4.74 44.37
CA ALA A 96 -6.28 -6.15 44.69
C ALA A 96 -7.05 -6.92 43.61
N LYS A 97 -7.70 -6.21 42.68
CA LYS A 97 -8.45 -6.80 41.57
C LYS A 97 -7.72 -6.58 40.24
N PRO A 98 -7.76 -7.54 39.30
CA PRO A 98 -7.27 -7.33 37.94
C PRO A 98 -7.88 -6.08 37.30
N VAL A 99 -7.12 -5.40 36.44
CA VAL A 99 -7.55 -4.16 35.75
C VAL A 99 -8.82 -4.39 34.94
N ALA A 100 -8.99 -5.59 34.37
CA ALA A 100 -10.20 -5.99 33.66
C ALA A 100 -11.50 -5.88 34.50
N GLN A 101 -11.39 -5.88 35.82
CA GLN A 101 -12.51 -5.77 36.76
C GLN A 101 -12.67 -4.37 37.37
N TRP A 102 -11.86 -3.40 36.94
CA TRP A 102 -12.01 -2.02 37.39
C TRP A 102 -13.21 -1.37 36.71
N ARG A 103 -14.05 -0.70 37.50
CA ARG A 103 -15.30 -0.08 37.01
C ARG A 103 -15.07 0.94 35.89
N ASP A 104 -14.00 1.73 36.01
CA ASP A 104 -13.68 2.83 35.08
C ASP A 104 -12.53 2.53 34.13
N ARG A 105 -12.21 1.24 33.93
CA ARG A 105 -11.11 0.77 33.08
C ARG A 105 -11.07 1.48 31.73
N GLU A 106 -12.19 1.45 30.99
CA GLU A 106 -12.25 1.99 29.63
C GLU A 106 -11.94 3.49 29.58
N ARG A 107 -12.50 4.26 30.53
CA ARG A 107 -12.26 5.70 30.64
C ARG A 107 -10.81 5.99 31.02
N ILE A 108 -10.24 5.24 31.97
CA ILE A 108 -8.84 5.40 32.39
C ILE A 108 -7.92 5.10 31.20
N ALA A 109 -8.07 3.95 30.55
CA ALA A 109 -7.25 3.54 29.42
C ALA A 109 -7.35 4.54 28.25
N LYS A 110 -8.57 4.98 27.90
CA LYS A 110 -8.79 5.99 26.86
C LYS A 110 -8.17 7.34 27.23
N SER A 111 -8.20 7.75 28.49
CA SER A 111 -7.58 9.01 28.91
C SER A 111 -6.05 8.93 28.90
N LEU A 112 -5.49 7.75 29.18
CA LEU A 112 -4.06 7.49 29.12
C LEU A 112 -3.49 7.54 27.70
N THR A 113 -4.29 7.28 26.65
CA THR A 113 -3.78 7.35 25.27
C THR A 113 -3.29 8.74 24.89
N GLY A 114 -3.97 9.80 25.35
CA GLY A 114 -3.54 11.19 25.13
C GLY A 114 -2.29 11.60 25.91
N VAL A 115 -1.81 10.75 26.82
CA VAL A 115 -0.59 10.99 27.62
C VAL A 115 0.34 9.77 27.63
N TYR A 116 0.24 8.92 26.61
CA TYR A 116 0.86 7.59 26.59
C TYR A 116 2.38 7.67 26.80
N ALA A 117 3.05 8.62 26.17
CA ALA A 117 4.50 8.79 26.28
C ALA A 117 4.93 9.15 27.71
N ARG A 118 4.12 9.92 28.44
CA ARG A 118 4.35 10.23 29.86
C ARG A 118 4.07 9.04 30.77
N MET A 119 3.08 8.22 30.42
CA MET A 119 2.80 6.95 31.11
C MET A 119 4.01 6.01 30.99
N LEU A 120 4.55 5.83 29.78
CA LEU A 120 5.68 4.94 29.53
C LEU A 120 6.99 5.41 30.19
N ASP A 121 7.10 6.68 30.56
CA ASP A 121 8.21 7.21 31.36
C ASP A 121 8.13 6.85 32.86
N GLN A 122 6.97 6.42 33.38
CA GLN A 122 6.77 6.13 34.81
C GLN A 122 7.29 4.74 35.24
N HIS A 123 8.45 4.33 34.73
CA HIS A 123 9.09 3.05 35.07
C HIS A 123 9.34 2.87 36.59
N PRO A 124 9.28 1.63 37.12
CA PRO A 124 9.59 1.35 38.52
C PRO A 124 11.04 1.63 38.89
N GLN A 125 11.27 2.16 40.10
CA GLN A 125 12.62 2.48 40.58
C GLN A 125 13.54 1.25 40.59
N GLY A 126 14.73 1.40 39.98
CA GLY A 126 15.74 0.35 39.87
C GLY A 126 15.56 -0.58 38.68
N GLU A 127 14.50 -0.39 37.87
CA GLU A 127 14.39 -1.00 36.55
C GLU A 127 15.01 -0.10 35.48
N PRO A 128 15.39 -0.64 34.30
CA PRO A 128 15.79 0.16 33.15
C PRO A 128 14.73 1.20 32.76
N ALA A 129 15.18 2.30 32.16
CA ALA A 129 14.31 3.42 31.83
C ALA A 129 13.23 3.06 30.78
N ASP A 130 13.46 2.03 29.97
CA ASP A 130 12.55 1.49 28.96
C ASP A 130 11.73 0.30 29.46
N TYR A 131 11.79 -0.06 30.75
CA TYR A 131 11.15 -1.26 31.32
C TYR A 131 9.68 -1.42 30.93
N LEU A 132 8.91 -0.33 30.93
CA LEU A 132 7.49 -0.41 30.55
C LEU A 132 7.30 -0.71 29.06
N VAL A 133 8.21 -0.30 28.20
CA VAL A 133 8.18 -0.60 26.76
C VAL A 133 8.66 -2.03 26.53
N TRP A 134 9.80 -2.40 27.11
CA TRP A 134 10.41 -3.70 26.91
C TRP A 134 9.62 -4.83 27.58
N ASP A 135 9.43 -4.76 28.89
CA ASP A 135 8.80 -5.82 29.69
C ASP A 135 7.30 -5.59 29.90
N GLY A 136 6.88 -4.33 30.13
CA GLY A 136 5.48 -4.01 30.41
C GLY A 136 4.56 -4.24 29.22
N ILE A 137 4.95 -3.73 28.06
CA ILE A 137 4.28 -4.00 26.79
C ILE A 137 4.73 -5.36 26.23
N GLY A 138 5.97 -5.80 26.46
CA GLY A 138 6.49 -6.94 25.73
C GLY A 138 6.64 -6.61 24.24
N VAL A 139 7.23 -5.46 23.93
CA VAL A 139 7.21 -4.87 22.58
C VAL A 139 7.67 -5.83 21.49
N VAL A 140 8.74 -6.60 21.72
CA VAL A 140 9.22 -7.61 20.76
C VAL A 140 8.18 -8.71 20.59
N ALA A 141 7.68 -9.29 21.68
CA ALA A 141 6.72 -10.39 21.62
C ALA A 141 5.40 -10.02 20.92
N ARG A 142 4.97 -8.75 21.02
CA ARG A 142 3.69 -8.29 20.45
C ARG A 142 3.82 -7.68 19.04
N TYR A 143 4.85 -6.88 18.79
CA TYR A 143 4.99 -6.14 17.54
C TYR A 143 5.94 -6.82 16.53
N ALA A 144 6.72 -7.80 16.98
CA ALA A 144 7.55 -8.65 16.11
C ALA A 144 6.99 -10.07 15.97
N ASP A 145 5.71 -10.30 16.30
CA ASP A 145 5.10 -11.63 16.22
C ASP A 145 5.11 -12.14 14.76
N PRO A 146 5.81 -13.24 14.45
CA PRO A 146 5.85 -13.81 13.11
C PRO A 146 4.49 -14.39 12.67
N ALA A 147 3.50 -14.54 13.56
CA ALA A 147 2.17 -15.01 13.20
C ALA A 147 1.24 -13.88 12.70
N SER A 148 1.49 -12.60 13.01
CA SER A 148 0.61 -11.49 12.63
C SER A 148 0.50 -11.32 11.11
N SER A 149 -0.71 -11.21 10.55
CA SER A 149 -0.84 -10.89 9.12
C SER A 149 -0.57 -9.40 8.87
N PRO A 150 -0.03 -9.01 7.70
CA PRO A 150 0.21 -7.60 7.41
C PRO A 150 -1.07 -6.77 7.36
N GLY A 151 -2.20 -7.29 6.86
CA GLY A 151 -3.41 -6.49 6.66
C GLY A 151 -3.46 -5.77 5.31
N PRO A 152 -4.64 -5.25 4.92
CA PRO A 152 -4.86 -4.64 3.62
C PRO A 152 -4.03 -3.37 3.41
N GLU A 153 -3.80 -2.58 4.46
CA GLU A 153 -2.98 -1.37 4.43
C GLU A 153 -1.57 -1.68 3.97
N HIS A 154 -0.88 -2.56 4.70
CA HIS A 154 0.52 -2.88 4.45
C HIS A 154 0.70 -3.63 3.14
N LEU A 155 -0.26 -4.47 2.73
CA LEU A 155 -0.28 -5.09 1.40
C LEU A 155 -0.42 -4.05 0.29
N GLY A 156 -1.32 -3.06 0.44
CA GLY A 156 -1.49 -1.96 -0.50
C GLY A 156 -0.24 -1.10 -0.63
N LEU A 157 0.35 -0.70 0.51
CA LEU A 157 1.61 0.04 0.55
C LEU A 157 2.76 -0.75 -0.08
N ALA A 158 2.88 -2.04 0.22
CA ALA A 158 3.88 -2.89 -0.39
C ALA A 158 3.70 -2.99 -1.92
N GLY A 159 2.46 -3.08 -2.40
CA GLY A 159 2.14 -3.02 -3.84
C GLY A 159 2.61 -1.70 -4.48
N LEU A 160 2.35 -0.56 -3.83
CA LEU A 160 2.81 0.76 -4.29
C LEU A 160 4.34 0.90 -4.32
N ILE A 161 5.02 0.37 -3.30
CA ILE A 161 6.49 0.29 -3.25
C ILE A 161 7.02 -0.59 -4.40
N MET A 162 6.41 -1.75 -4.62
CA MET A 162 6.79 -2.67 -5.70
C MET A 162 6.68 -1.99 -7.06
N GLU A 163 5.59 -1.26 -7.30
CA GLU A 163 5.35 -0.44 -8.49
C GLU A 163 6.25 0.80 -8.61
N GLY A 164 7.07 1.12 -7.60
CA GLY A 164 8.02 2.23 -7.66
C GLY A 164 7.39 3.62 -7.62
N VAL A 165 6.19 3.73 -7.02
CA VAL A 165 5.47 4.99 -6.83
C VAL A 165 5.51 5.50 -5.38
N VAL A 166 6.08 4.69 -4.48
CA VAL A 166 6.43 5.09 -3.11
C VAL A 166 7.89 4.71 -2.89
N SER A 167 8.80 5.67 -3.09
CA SER A 167 10.23 5.46 -2.82
C SER A 167 10.64 5.82 -1.39
N ASP A 168 9.84 6.61 -0.66
CA ASP A 168 10.14 7.00 0.72
C ASP A 168 8.90 6.90 1.60
N ALA A 169 9.02 6.10 2.66
CA ALA A 169 8.04 5.96 3.72
C ALA A 169 8.70 6.23 5.08
N VAL A 170 7.94 6.79 6.00
CA VAL A 170 8.38 7.17 7.35
C VAL A 170 7.38 6.59 8.34
N SER A 171 7.85 5.95 9.41
CA SER A 171 6.97 5.29 10.38
C SER A 171 7.42 5.50 11.82
N ALA A 172 6.45 5.84 12.66
CA ALA A 172 6.57 5.80 14.12
C ALA A 172 6.28 4.40 14.70
N ASN A 173 5.81 3.46 13.88
CA ASN A 173 5.37 2.17 14.37
C ASN A 173 6.55 1.22 14.60
N TRP A 174 6.51 0.48 15.70
CA TRP A 174 7.52 -0.53 16.01
C TRP A 174 7.34 -1.83 15.21
N ASP A 175 6.13 -2.14 14.75
CA ASP A 175 5.79 -3.40 14.09
C ASP A 175 6.53 -3.62 12.76
N GLY A 176 6.73 -4.88 12.37
CA GLY A 176 7.36 -5.25 11.10
C GLY A 176 6.37 -5.54 9.96
N LEU A 177 5.15 -4.98 9.97
CA LEU A 177 4.10 -5.42 9.04
C LEU A 177 4.35 -4.97 7.59
N VAL A 178 4.95 -3.80 7.35
CA VAL A 178 5.32 -3.34 6.00
C VAL A 178 6.42 -4.24 5.44
N GLU A 179 7.44 -4.53 6.24
CA GLU A 179 8.54 -5.44 5.92
C GLU A 179 8.02 -6.83 5.57
N LYS A 180 7.08 -7.34 6.36
CA LYS A 180 6.43 -8.63 6.13
C LYS A 180 5.62 -8.64 4.84
N ALA A 181 4.88 -7.56 4.54
CA ALA A 181 4.17 -7.44 3.27
C ALA A 181 5.15 -7.44 2.08
N ILE A 182 6.25 -6.69 2.15
CA ILE A 182 7.29 -6.72 1.11
C ILE A 182 7.89 -8.12 0.94
N ALA A 183 8.21 -8.83 2.03
CA ALA A 183 8.73 -10.19 1.98
C ALA A 183 7.73 -11.17 1.34
N LEU A 184 6.42 -11.01 1.59
CA LEU A 184 5.39 -11.80 0.93
C LEU A 184 5.35 -11.52 -0.58
N LEU A 185 5.44 -10.25 -0.99
CA LEU A 185 5.32 -9.85 -2.39
C LEU A 185 6.56 -10.15 -3.22
N ALA A 186 7.76 -9.90 -2.69
CA ALA A 186 9.03 -10.00 -3.40
C ALA A 186 9.86 -11.25 -3.04
N GLY A 187 9.41 -12.05 -2.06
CA GLY A 187 10.14 -13.20 -1.57
C GLY A 187 11.50 -12.82 -0.97
N ALA A 188 12.53 -13.62 -1.26
CA ALA A 188 13.91 -13.35 -0.86
C ALA A 188 14.60 -12.28 -1.73
N GLY A 189 13.87 -11.62 -2.65
CA GLY A 189 14.38 -10.63 -3.58
C GLY A 189 14.94 -9.40 -2.87
N LEU A 190 16.26 -9.38 -2.68
CA LEU A 190 17.01 -8.24 -2.14
C LEU A 190 16.83 -7.00 -3.04
N GLY A 191 16.68 -5.81 -2.43
CA GLY A 191 16.74 -4.53 -3.13
C GLY A 191 15.41 -3.82 -3.43
N VAL A 192 14.26 -4.32 -2.94
CA VAL A 192 12.99 -3.60 -3.06
C VAL A 192 12.94 -2.43 -2.07
N MET A 193 13.03 -2.73 -0.78
CA MET A 193 12.92 -1.76 0.30
C MET A 193 14.01 -2.01 1.33
N GLN A 194 14.60 -0.93 1.84
CA GLN A 194 15.52 -0.96 2.97
C GLN A 194 14.87 -0.31 4.18
N VAL A 195 14.91 -0.99 5.32
CA VAL A 195 14.52 -0.42 6.62
C VAL A 195 15.68 0.38 7.17
N ARG A 196 15.42 1.62 7.62
CA ARG A 196 16.42 2.53 8.17
C ARG A 196 16.04 2.94 9.58
N VAL A 197 16.83 2.51 10.55
CA VAL A 197 16.67 2.82 11.98
C VAL A 197 17.90 3.57 12.49
N LEU A 198 19.08 3.11 12.11
CA LEU A 198 20.37 3.66 12.54
C LEU A 198 20.87 4.72 11.57
N PRO A 199 21.66 5.70 12.05
CA PRO A 199 22.31 6.68 11.18
C PRO A 199 23.11 6.06 10.03
N ASP A 200 23.78 4.93 10.26
CA ASP A 200 24.63 4.30 9.25
C ASP A 200 23.83 3.62 8.13
N ASP A 201 22.54 3.32 8.34
CA ASP A 201 21.68 2.70 7.33
C ASP A 201 21.49 3.61 6.09
N VAL A 202 21.69 4.92 6.24
CA VAL A 202 21.57 5.88 5.13
C VAL A 202 22.70 5.76 4.09
N LYS A 203 23.80 5.07 4.45
CA LYS A 203 24.97 4.89 3.58
C LYS A 203 24.67 3.89 2.46
N ASP A 204 23.88 2.86 2.73
CA ASP A 204 23.46 1.89 1.74
C ASP A 204 22.27 2.43 0.93
N ASN A 205 22.41 2.47 -0.40
CA ASN A 205 21.40 2.94 -1.34
C ASN A 205 21.10 1.91 -2.43
N THR A 206 21.29 0.62 -2.11
CA THR A 206 21.02 -0.50 -3.03
C THR A 206 19.53 -0.75 -3.25
N ALA A 207 18.69 -0.43 -2.27
CA ALA A 207 17.24 -0.59 -2.39
C ALA A 207 16.56 0.57 -3.12
N ARG A 208 15.49 0.26 -3.85
CA ARG A 208 14.68 1.26 -4.57
C ARG A 208 13.86 2.15 -3.63
N ALA A 209 13.38 1.59 -2.52
CA ALA A 209 12.57 2.28 -1.54
C ALA A 209 13.20 2.26 -0.14
N ARG A 210 12.81 3.23 0.70
CA ARG A 210 13.35 3.44 2.05
C ARG A 210 12.19 3.56 3.04
N LEU A 211 12.25 2.78 4.11
CA LEU A 211 11.34 2.88 5.24
C LEU A 211 12.11 3.38 6.46
N TYR A 212 11.95 4.66 6.80
CA TYR A 212 12.56 5.26 7.97
C TYR A 212 11.71 4.97 9.22
N LYS A 213 12.21 4.12 10.12
CA LYS A 213 11.53 3.79 11.38
C LYS A 213 12.19 4.53 12.53
N PHE A 214 11.83 5.81 12.64
CA PHE A 214 12.49 6.76 13.54
C PHE A 214 12.14 6.55 15.02
N HIS A 215 11.13 5.72 15.31
CA HIS A 215 10.83 5.23 16.65
C HIS A 215 11.35 3.81 16.92
N GLY A 216 12.18 3.27 16.04
CA GLY A 216 12.76 1.94 16.19
C GLY A 216 11.93 0.83 15.54
N CYS A 217 12.41 -0.40 15.66
CA CYS A 217 11.79 -1.58 15.06
C CYS A 217 11.86 -2.75 16.03
N ALA A 218 10.69 -3.27 16.42
CA ALA A 218 10.58 -4.41 17.35
C ALA A 218 11.23 -5.67 16.78
N VAL A 219 11.13 -5.88 15.45
CA VAL A 219 11.75 -7.03 14.78
C VAL A 219 13.27 -6.98 14.88
N LEU A 220 13.88 -5.84 14.56
CA LEU A 220 15.34 -5.68 14.64
C LEU A 220 15.83 -5.71 16.10
N ALA A 221 15.07 -5.11 17.03
CA ALA A 221 15.37 -5.19 18.46
C ALA A 221 15.27 -6.61 19.03
N GLY A 222 14.37 -7.44 18.52
CA GLY A 222 14.32 -8.86 18.88
C GLY A 222 15.46 -9.69 18.30
N GLN A 223 16.05 -9.27 17.17
CA GLN A 223 17.18 -9.94 16.53
C GLN A 223 18.53 -9.53 17.14
N ASP A 224 18.70 -8.25 17.45
CA ASP A 224 19.90 -7.70 18.07
C ASP A 224 19.51 -6.61 19.09
N GLU A 225 19.31 -7.06 20.33
CA GLU A 225 18.91 -6.22 21.45
C GLU A 225 19.96 -5.13 21.73
N ALA A 226 21.24 -5.49 21.70
CA ALA A 226 22.33 -4.57 22.04
C ALA A 226 22.41 -3.37 21.09
N LEU A 227 22.06 -3.58 19.82
CA LEU A 227 22.11 -2.56 18.80
C LEU A 227 20.81 -1.74 18.68
N TYR A 228 19.65 -2.39 18.81
CA TYR A 228 18.36 -1.77 18.45
C TYR A 228 17.41 -1.50 19.62
N ARG A 229 17.61 -2.07 20.81
CA ARG A 229 16.72 -1.82 21.96
C ARG A 229 16.65 -0.34 22.33
N ASP A 230 17.80 0.31 22.41
CA ASP A 230 17.90 1.75 22.72
C ASP A 230 17.29 2.65 21.62
N ARG A 231 16.97 2.10 20.45
CA ARG A 231 16.30 2.78 19.35
C ARG A 231 14.78 2.74 19.45
N LEU A 232 14.21 1.93 20.34
CA LEU A 232 12.78 1.90 20.58
C LEU A 232 12.36 3.17 21.35
N VAL A 233 11.70 4.07 20.64
CA VAL A 233 11.19 5.34 21.17
C VAL A 233 9.71 5.19 21.46
N GLY A 234 9.31 5.38 22.72
CA GLY A 234 7.91 5.49 23.12
C GLY A 234 7.66 6.39 24.33
N ARG A 235 8.73 6.93 24.90
CA ARG A 235 8.70 7.68 26.15
C ARG A 235 8.85 9.17 25.91
N ALA A 236 8.23 10.01 26.74
CA ALA A 236 8.29 11.45 26.56
C ALA A 236 9.74 11.99 26.64
N SER A 237 10.57 11.42 27.53
CA SER A 237 12.01 11.70 27.64
C SER A 237 12.82 11.32 26.38
N GLN A 238 12.34 10.36 25.59
CA GLN A 238 12.95 10.01 24.31
C GLN A 238 12.48 10.93 23.19
N ILE A 239 11.19 11.24 23.15
CA ILE A 239 10.52 12.04 22.11
C ILE A 239 10.92 13.52 22.19
N HIS A 240 10.93 14.12 23.39
CA HIS A 240 11.36 15.50 23.57
C HIS A 240 12.85 15.66 23.23
N GLY A 241 13.17 16.62 22.35
CA GLY A 241 14.53 16.85 21.86
C GLY A 241 15.10 15.69 21.03
N TRP A 242 14.25 14.77 20.54
CA TRP A 242 14.70 13.58 19.80
C TRP A 242 15.65 13.92 18.65
N ALA A 243 15.33 14.94 17.86
CA ALA A 243 16.11 15.38 16.71
C ALA A 243 17.47 16.00 17.09
N ASP A 244 17.61 16.52 18.32
CA ASP A 244 18.84 17.17 18.79
C ASP A 244 19.87 16.17 19.32
N LYS A 245 19.44 14.94 19.62
CA LYS A 245 20.31 13.86 20.09
C LYS A 245 21.23 13.40 18.97
N ALA A 246 22.54 13.32 19.26
CA ALA A 246 23.58 13.07 18.26
C ALA A 246 23.31 11.79 17.45
N GLU A 247 22.80 10.77 18.12
CA GLU A 247 22.47 9.47 17.58
C GLU A 247 21.24 9.45 16.65
N ASN A 248 20.43 10.50 16.62
CA ASN A 248 19.24 10.63 15.76
C ASN A 248 19.38 11.70 14.68
N LYS A 249 20.34 12.63 14.81
CA LYS A 249 20.50 13.79 13.92
C LYS A 249 20.47 13.46 12.44
N VAL A 250 21.12 12.37 12.04
CA VAL A 250 21.17 11.94 10.62
C VAL A 250 19.79 11.55 10.11
N ILE A 251 19.04 10.76 10.88
CA ILE A 251 17.68 10.36 10.51
C ILE A 251 16.76 11.58 10.54
N ALA A 252 16.84 12.42 11.58
CA ALA A 252 16.05 13.65 11.69
C ALA A 252 16.27 14.57 10.48
N ALA A 253 17.52 14.78 10.05
CA ALA A 253 17.84 15.56 8.86
C ALA A 253 17.21 14.97 7.58
N LYS A 254 17.17 13.62 7.45
CA LYS A 254 16.48 12.96 6.34
C LYS A 254 14.97 13.14 6.39
N LEU A 255 14.36 13.13 7.57
CA LEU A 255 12.93 13.39 7.70
C LEU A 255 12.58 14.83 7.31
N VAL A 256 13.41 15.81 7.70
CA VAL A 256 13.26 17.21 7.28
C VAL A 256 13.41 17.35 5.77
N ASP A 257 14.43 16.71 5.17
CA ASP A 257 14.65 16.70 3.72
C ASP A 257 13.43 16.16 2.97
N LEU A 258 12.83 15.06 3.44
CA LEU A 258 11.59 14.51 2.87
C LEU A 258 10.42 15.48 3.00
N ALA A 259 10.23 16.11 4.15
CA ALA A 259 9.16 17.09 4.38
C ALA A 259 9.32 18.38 3.55
N VAL A 260 10.54 18.69 3.10
CA VAL A 260 10.83 19.82 2.18
C VAL A 260 10.68 19.41 0.71
N SER A 261 11.18 18.24 0.34
CA SER A 261 11.35 17.84 -1.07
C SER A 261 10.16 17.10 -1.67
N LYS A 262 9.24 16.57 -0.84
CA LYS A 262 8.05 15.85 -1.28
C LYS A 262 6.81 16.35 -0.56
N SER A 263 5.67 16.24 -1.24
CA SER A 263 4.36 16.35 -0.59
C SER A 263 4.17 15.21 0.42
N THR A 264 3.25 15.37 1.36
CA THR A 264 3.06 14.46 2.50
C THR A 264 1.70 13.77 2.40
N LEU A 265 1.71 12.44 2.42
CA LEU A 265 0.51 11.63 2.68
C LEU A 265 0.60 11.07 4.10
N MET A 266 -0.35 11.44 4.97
CA MET A 266 -0.43 10.94 6.34
C MET A 266 -1.51 9.87 6.48
N LEU A 267 -1.13 8.72 7.03
CA LEU A 267 -1.99 7.55 7.20
C LEU A 267 -1.99 7.11 8.66
N GLY A 268 -3.12 7.27 9.34
CA GLY A 268 -3.28 6.81 10.73
C GLY A 268 -2.31 7.48 11.72
N LEU A 269 -1.82 8.67 11.39
CA LEU A 269 -0.85 9.41 12.17
C LEU A 269 -1.55 10.58 12.86
N SER A 270 -1.69 10.48 14.19
CA SER A 270 -2.28 11.55 14.99
C SER A 270 -1.39 12.80 15.04
N THR A 271 -0.07 12.67 14.86
CA THR A 271 0.92 13.77 15.00
C THR A 271 1.03 14.35 16.42
N GLN A 272 0.57 13.60 17.44
CA GLN A 272 0.67 13.97 18.86
C GLN A 272 2.12 14.07 19.38
N ASP A 273 3.07 13.41 18.70
CA ASP A 273 4.46 13.40 19.13
C ASP A 273 5.20 14.66 18.65
N THR A 274 5.74 15.40 19.61
CA THR A 274 6.44 16.68 19.37
C THR A 274 7.63 16.56 18.41
N ASN A 275 8.29 15.40 18.32
CA ASN A 275 9.39 15.20 17.39
C ASN A 275 8.92 15.24 15.92
N ILE A 276 7.71 14.75 15.62
CA ILE A 276 7.10 14.84 14.29
C ILE A 276 6.74 16.30 13.99
N GLN A 277 6.08 16.99 14.93
CA GLN A 277 5.72 18.40 14.75
C GLN A 277 6.95 19.28 14.48
N ASN A 278 8.04 19.05 15.21
CA ASN A 278 9.29 19.78 15.02
C ASN A 278 9.89 19.57 13.62
N VAL A 279 9.80 18.37 13.04
CA VAL A 279 10.28 18.12 11.67
C VAL A 279 9.55 19.02 10.67
N PHE A 280 8.22 19.10 10.74
CA PHE A 280 7.44 19.94 9.82
C PHE A 280 7.63 21.44 10.08
N VAL A 281 7.82 21.86 11.33
CA VAL A 281 8.16 23.26 11.67
C VAL A 281 9.51 23.65 11.07
N VAL A 282 10.54 22.81 11.20
CA VAL A 282 11.86 23.07 10.61
C VAL A 282 11.79 23.04 9.08
N ALA A 283 11.06 22.09 8.49
CA ALA A 283 10.85 22.03 7.05
C ALA A 283 10.20 23.31 6.51
N GLN A 284 9.15 23.80 7.17
CA GLN A 284 8.48 25.05 6.81
C GLN A 284 9.41 26.26 6.92
N GLY A 285 10.28 26.30 7.92
CA GLY A 285 11.29 27.35 8.06
C GLY A 285 12.33 27.34 6.93
N ASN A 286 12.65 26.16 6.40
CA ASN A 286 13.61 25.98 5.31
C ASN A 286 13.01 26.31 3.94
N LEU A 287 11.78 25.87 3.69
CA LEU A 287 11.05 26.14 2.45
C LEU A 287 9.56 26.37 2.76
N PRO A 288 9.14 27.64 2.91
CA PRO A 288 7.73 27.95 3.17
C PRO A 288 6.83 27.53 2.00
N SER A 289 5.72 26.86 2.32
CA SER A 289 4.68 26.48 1.37
C SER A 289 3.54 27.50 1.36
N HIS A 290 2.98 27.76 0.17
CA HIS A 290 1.84 28.65 -0.02
C HIS A 290 0.64 27.92 -0.58
N PHE A 291 -0.56 28.21 -0.06
CA PHE A 291 -1.80 27.62 -0.55
C PHE A 291 -2.45 28.48 -1.67
N PRO A 292 -2.98 27.90 -2.76
CA PRO A 292 -3.08 26.47 -3.05
C PRO A 292 -1.80 25.87 -3.65
N THR A 293 -1.65 24.55 -3.50
CA THR A 293 -0.55 23.78 -4.12
C THR A 293 -1.11 22.73 -5.05
N HIS A 294 -0.44 22.53 -6.20
CA HIS A 294 -0.85 21.58 -7.24
C HIS A 294 0.32 20.64 -7.58
N PRO A 295 0.28 19.35 -7.20
CA PRO A 295 -0.78 18.69 -6.44
C PRO A 295 -0.82 19.15 -4.96
N PRO A 296 -1.86 18.80 -4.18
CA PRO A 296 -1.97 19.16 -2.76
C PRO A 296 -0.75 18.71 -1.93
N SER A 297 -0.19 19.59 -1.11
CA SER A 297 1.07 19.31 -0.39
C SER A 297 0.90 18.42 0.83
N VAL A 298 -0.29 18.38 1.43
CA VAL A 298 -0.61 17.55 2.59
C VAL A 298 -1.94 16.86 2.32
N ILE A 299 -1.96 15.54 2.46
CA ILE A 299 -3.17 14.72 2.42
C ILE A 299 -3.25 13.92 3.72
N LEU A 300 -4.40 14.01 4.39
CA LEU A 300 -4.75 13.32 5.62
C LEU A 300 -5.83 12.28 5.29
N SER A 301 -5.53 11.01 5.57
CA SER A 301 -6.44 9.88 5.38
C SER A 301 -7.19 9.60 6.68
N GLU A 302 -8.25 10.36 6.93
CA GLU A 302 -8.97 10.37 8.20
C GLU A 302 -10.47 10.64 8.01
N GLN A 303 -11.27 10.41 9.05
CA GLN A 303 -12.68 10.78 9.02
C GLN A 303 -12.86 12.32 9.10
N ASP A 304 -12.11 12.97 9.98
CA ASP A 304 -12.11 14.41 10.24
C ASP A 304 -10.68 14.87 10.58
N VAL A 305 -10.36 16.16 10.41
CA VAL A 305 -9.06 16.71 10.82
C VAL A 305 -8.96 16.75 12.34
N GLY A 306 -8.06 15.96 12.92
CA GLY A 306 -7.82 15.93 14.36
C GLY A 306 -7.10 17.17 14.88
N ALA A 307 -7.13 17.42 16.20
CA ALA A 307 -6.53 18.63 16.79
C ALA A 307 -5.02 18.78 16.56
N ASP A 308 -4.28 17.66 16.61
CA ASP A 308 -2.84 17.66 16.34
C ASP A 308 -2.55 17.83 14.84
N GLN A 309 -3.37 17.24 13.96
CA GLN A 309 -3.28 17.42 12.50
C GLN A 309 -3.62 18.85 12.09
N LEU A 310 -4.58 19.48 12.77
CA LEU A 310 -4.91 20.89 12.64
C LEU A 310 -3.68 21.76 12.95
N SER A 311 -2.99 21.45 14.05
CA SER A 311 -1.76 22.13 14.44
C SER A 311 -0.66 21.94 13.39
N LEU A 312 -0.56 20.74 12.79
CA LEU A 312 0.35 20.49 11.67
C LEU A 312 0.01 21.33 10.44
N LEU A 313 -1.26 21.41 10.03
CA LEU A 313 -1.68 22.23 8.88
C LEU A 313 -1.43 23.73 9.13
N GLN A 314 -1.68 24.20 10.36
CA GLN A 314 -1.36 25.56 10.79
C GLN A 314 0.14 25.85 10.69
N ASN A 315 0.99 24.90 11.08
CA ASN A 315 2.44 25.05 10.97
C ASN A 315 2.91 24.99 9.52
N PHE A 316 2.36 24.09 8.70
CA PHE A 316 2.75 23.90 7.31
C PHE A 316 2.35 25.09 6.41
N TYR A 317 1.08 25.51 6.48
CA TYR A 317 0.53 26.64 5.72
C TYR A 317 0.52 27.95 6.50
N LYS A 318 1.51 28.15 7.39
CA LYS A 318 1.58 29.24 8.38
C LYS A 318 1.13 30.62 7.90
N LEU A 319 1.50 31.01 6.68
CA LEU A 319 1.21 32.33 6.13
C LEU A 319 -0.22 32.45 5.58
N ASP A 320 -0.82 31.34 5.15
CA ASP A 320 -2.12 31.31 4.48
C ASP A 320 -3.25 30.79 5.38
N TYR A 321 -2.94 30.06 6.45
CA TYR A 321 -3.92 29.33 7.25
C TYR A 321 -5.04 30.22 7.79
N CYS A 322 -4.70 31.34 8.45
CA CYS A 322 -5.71 32.22 9.03
C CYS A 322 -6.72 32.77 8.02
N GLY A 323 -6.31 32.94 6.75
CA GLY A 323 -7.18 33.43 5.68
C GLY A 323 -7.92 32.34 4.91
N LYS A 324 -7.44 31.09 4.94
CA LYS A 324 -7.89 29.99 4.07
C LYS A 324 -8.12 28.66 4.79
N ALA A 325 -8.34 28.68 6.10
CA ALA A 325 -8.42 27.48 6.94
C ALA A 325 -9.38 26.41 6.38
N ALA A 326 -10.63 26.79 6.05
CA ALA A 326 -11.63 25.86 5.56
C ALA A 326 -11.23 25.21 4.22
N GLU A 327 -10.64 25.97 3.30
CA GLU A 327 -10.17 25.47 2.00
C GLU A 327 -8.98 24.52 2.17
N ILE A 328 -8.04 24.85 3.07
CA ILE A 328 -6.89 24.01 3.38
C ILE A 328 -7.34 22.69 4.00
N GLU A 329 -8.21 22.74 5.01
CA GLU A 329 -8.72 21.55 5.69
C GLU A 329 -9.50 20.65 4.72
N GLN A 330 -10.37 21.24 3.89
CA GLN A 330 -11.10 20.49 2.86
C GLN A 330 -10.17 19.84 1.83
N ALA A 331 -9.22 20.60 1.28
CA ALA A 331 -8.28 20.09 0.27
C ALA A 331 -7.31 19.04 0.83
N SER A 332 -7.08 19.05 2.14
CA SER A 332 -6.18 18.09 2.80
C SER A 332 -6.90 16.82 3.28
N LEU A 333 -8.21 16.85 3.53
CA LEU A 333 -8.93 15.73 4.15
C LEU A 333 -9.49 14.75 3.11
N LEU A 334 -8.78 13.64 2.90
CA LEU A 334 -9.29 12.50 2.15
C LEU A 334 -10.02 11.54 3.09
N ARG A 335 -11.35 11.53 3.00
CA ARG A 335 -12.24 10.74 3.87
C ARG A 335 -12.27 9.24 3.53
N SER A 336 -11.12 8.59 3.64
CA SER A 336 -10.94 7.13 3.52
C SER A 336 -9.75 6.71 4.36
N TYR A 337 -9.92 5.74 5.24
CA TYR A 337 -8.81 5.17 6.00
C TYR A 337 -7.93 4.27 5.12
N GLY A 338 -6.71 4.02 5.59
CA GLY A 338 -5.70 3.21 4.89
C GLY A 338 -6.22 1.87 4.36
N GLN A 339 -7.13 1.20 5.10
CA GLN A 339 -7.65 -0.13 4.72
C GLN A 339 -8.36 -0.16 3.36
N SER A 340 -8.93 0.96 2.92
CA SER A 340 -9.57 1.10 1.60
C SER A 340 -8.73 1.98 0.67
N LEU A 341 -8.07 3.01 1.21
CA LEU A 341 -7.25 3.94 0.45
C LEU A 341 -6.03 3.28 -0.21
N LEU A 342 -5.26 2.47 0.51
CA LEU A 342 -4.04 1.88 -0.04
C LEU A 342 -4.32 0.83 -1.13
N PRO A 343 -5.32 -0.06 -0.98
CA PRO A 343 -5.81 -0.89 -2.09
C PRO A 343 -6.29 -0.08 -3.30
N ALA A 344 -7.06 1.00 -3.08
CA ALA A 344 -7.55 1.86 -4.14
C ALA A 344 -6.41 2.58 -4.88
N LEU A 345 -5.42 3.10 -4.17
CA LEU A 345 -4.24 3.73 -4.78
C LEU A 345 -3.42 2.73 -5.59
N TRP A 346 -3.25 1.49 -5.13
CA TRP A 346 -2.58 0.45 -5.92
C TRP A 346 -3.31 0.18 -7.23
N LEU A 347 -4.63 0.00 -7.20
CA LEU A 347 -5.46 -0.17 -8.40
C LEU A 347 -5.40 1.06 -9.32
N HIS A 348 -5.45 2.27 -8.76
CA HIS A 348 -5.31 3.52 -9.50
C HIS A 348 -3.96 3.57 -10.21
N VAL A 349 -2.86 3.23 -9.55
CA VAL A 349 -1.51 3.25 -10.13
C VAL A 349 -1.36 2.26 -11.28
N LEU A 350 -1.90 1.05 -11.14
CA LEU A 350 -1.92 0.08 -12.24
C LEU A 350 -2.67 0.64 -13.46
N ALA A 351 -3.87 1.20 -13.24
CA ALA A 351 -4.65 1.82 -14.31
C ALA A 351 -3.92 3.03 -14.92
N ALA A 352 -3.37 3.93 -14.11
CA ALA A 352 -2.67 5.12 -14.58
C ALA A 352 -1.46 4.77 -15.46
N LYS A 353 -0.69 3.73 -15.10
CA LYS A 353 0.39 3.21 -15.94
C LYS A 353 -0.13 2.68 -17.27
N LEU A 354 -1.19 1.87 -17.26
CA LEU A 354 -1.77 1.32 -18.48
C LEU A 354 -2.37 2.43 -19.36
N GLU A 355 -3.09 3.39 -18.78
CA GLU A 355 -3.68 4.53 -19.48
C GLU A 355 -2.63 5.39 -20.20
N ALA A 356 -1.50 5.62 -19.53
CA ALA A 356 -0.36 6.34 -20.09
C ALA A 356 0.23 5.61 -21.31
N LEU A 357 0.18 4.28 -21.32
CA LEU A 357 0.74 3.42 -22.35
C LEU A 357 -0.17 3.19 -23.56
N VAL A 358 -1.46 3.57 -23.49
CA VAL A 358 -2.40 3.43 -24.62
C VAL A 358 -1.99 4.27 -25.82
N ALA A 359 -1.62 5.55 -25.60
CA ALA A 359 -1.31 6.45 -26.70
C ALA A 359 -0.07 6.00 -27.51
N PRO A 360 1.06 5.59 -26.89
CA PRO A 360 2.18 4.99 -27.61
C PRO A 360 1.82 3.73 -28.43
N ALA A 361 0.85 2.92 -27.97
CA ALA A 361 0.47 1.68 -28.63
C ALA A 361 -0.38 1.88 -29.90
N ALA A 362 -1.14 2.97 -29.94
CA ALA A 362 -2.09 3.29 -31.02
C ALA A 362 -2.03 4.78 -31.37
N ALA A 363 -0.85 5.25 -31.74
CA ALA A 363 -0.57 6.67 -31.99
C ALA A 363 -1.40 7.30 -33.14
N GLY A 364 -1.93 6.47 -34.04
CA GLY A 364 -2.79 6.92 -35.15
C GLY A 364 -4.22 7.28 -34.75
N LEU A 365 -4.68 6.87 -33.55
CA LEU A 365 -6.03 7.17 -33.07
C LEU A 365 -6.17 8.63 -32.62
N SER A 366 -7.39 9.14 -32.67
CA SER A 366 -7.73 10.46 -32.12
C SER A 366 -7.68 10.49 -30.58
N GLU A 367 -7.50 11.69 -30.01
CA GLU A 367 -7.55 11.87 -28.54
C GLU A 367 -8.91 11.44 -27.95
N ALA A 368 -10.00 11.60 -28.69
CA ALA A 368 -11.31 11.11 -28.28
C ALA A 368 -11.32 9.58 -28.15
N ALA A 369 -10.71 8.86 -29.10
CA ALA A 369 -10.56 7.42 -29.05
C ALA A 369 -9.64 6.98 -27.90
N HIS A 370 -8.51 7.68 -27.66
CA HIS A 370 -7.66 7.41 -26.49
C HIS A 370 -8.42 7.62 -25.18
N LYS A 371 -9.24 8.67 -25.06
CA LYS A 371 -10.08 8.91 -23.88
C LYS A 371 -11.06 7.74 -23.64
N THR A 372 -11.70 7.23 -24.70
CA THR A 372 -12.58 6.06 -24.61
C THR A 372 -11.82 4.82 -24.12
N LEU A 373 -10.64 4.55 -24.67
CA LEU A 373 -9.80 3.41 -24.25
C LEU A 373 -9.32 3.54 -22.80
N ARG A 374 -8.93 4.74 -22.35
CA ARG A 374 -8.56 5.01 -20.95
C ARG A 374 -9.75 4.80 -20.01
N ALA A 375 -10.95 5.28 -20.38
CA ALA A 375 -12.16 5.04 -19.61
C ALA A 375 -12.49 3.55 -19.46
N ALA A 376 -12.31 2.76 -20.52
CA ALA A 376 -12.48 1.32 -20.49
C ALA A 376 -11.51 0.62 -19.52
N LEU A 377 -10.26 1.10 -19.40
CA LEU A 377 -9.30 0.59 -18.41
C LEU A 377 -9.75 0.90 -16.96
N ARG A 378 -10.29 2.10 -16.70
CA ARG A 378 -10.85 2.45 -15.38
C ARG A 378 -12.06 1.59 -15.02
N SER A 379 -12.94 1.33 -15.98
CA SER A 379 -14.08 0.44 -15.83
C SER A 379 -13.66 -1.01 -15.50
N LEU A 380 -12.58 -1.49 -16.11
CA LEU A 380 -11.98 -2.77 -15.72
C LEU A 380 -11.42 -2.74 -14.30
N ARG A 381 -10.67 -1.68 -13.94
CA ARG A 381 -10.14 -1.46 -12.60
C ARG A 381 -11.26 -1.51 -11.55
N ASP A 382 -12.32 -0.76 -11.74
CA ASP A 382 -13.44 -0.67 -10.79
C ASP A 382 -14.17 -2.01 -10.65
N ALA A 383 -14.34 -2.73 -11.78
CA ALA A 383 -14.93 -4.06 -11.77
C ALA A 383 -14.12 -5.08 -10.94
N THR A 384 -12.80 -4.89 -10.78
CA THR A 384 -11.98 -5.81 -9.95
C THR A 384 -12.35 -5.77 -8.47
N ALA A 385 -12.72 -4.60 -7.95
CA ALA A 385 -13.05 -4.39 -6.54
C ALA A 385 -14.56 -4.27 -6.28
N SER A 386 -15.38 -4.39 -7.33
CA SER A 386 -16.84 -4.29 -7.23
C SER A 386 -17.40 -5.38 -6.31
N GLY A 387 -18.20 -4.97 -5.31
CA GLY A 387 -18.84 -5.88 -4.35
C GLY A 387 -17.92 -6.39 -3.24
N VAL A 388 -16.67 -5.90 -3.15
CA VAL A 388 -15.78 -6.20 -2.02
C VAL A 388 -16.21 -5.34 -0.83
N ALA A 389 -16.63 -5.98 0.26
CA ALA A 389 -16.89 -5.28 1.52
C ALA A 389 -15.58 -4.91 2.23
N VAL A 390 -15.58 -3.83 3.00
CA VAL A 390 -14.39 -3.30 3.69
C VAL A 390 -13.66 -4.38 4.52
N ARG A 391 -14.41 -5.22 5.25
CA ARG A 391 -13.85 -6.33 6.04
C ARG A 391 -13.08 -7.37 5.23
N ASP A 392 -13.36 -7.45 3.93
CA ASP A 392 -12.79 -8.43 3.00
C ASP A 392 -11.62 -7.84 2.19
N ASN A 393 -11.20 -6.59 2.47
CA ASN A 393 -10.13 -5.90 1.76
C ASN A 393 -8.79 -6.67 1.82
N GLU A 394 -8.47 -7.34 2.94
CA GLU A 394 -7.24 -8.14 3.05
C GLU A 394 -7.26 -9.35 2.10
N ALA A 395 -8.37 -10.10 2.13
CA ALA A 395 -8.56 -11.25 1.27
C ALA A 395 -8.56 -10.84 -0.21
N PHE A 396 -9.17 -9.69 -0.52
CA PHE A 396 -9.10 -9.07 -1.83
C PHE A 396 -7.65 -8.79 -2.24
N MET A 397 -6.87 -8.08 -1.43
CA MET A 397 -5.48 -7.71 -1.76
C MET A 397 -4.59 -8.93 -1.96
N LEU A 398 -4.67 -9.94 -1.10
CA LEU A 398 -3.90 -11.18 -1.25
C LEU A 398 -4.20 -11.87 -2.58
N LYS A 399 -5.48 -11.93 -2.97
CA LYS A 399 -5.91 -12.54 -4.24
C LYS A 399 -5.50 -11.67 -5.43
N ALA A 400 -5.75 -10.37 -5.37
CA ALA A 400 -5.52 -9.44 -6.48
C ALA A 400 -4.02 -9.29 -6.79
N LEU A 401 -3.16 -9.16 -5.77
CA LEU A 401 -1.71 -9.11 -5.93
C LEU A 401 -1.17 -10.42 -6.53
N ALA A 402 -1.56 -11.58 -5.99
CA ALA A 402 -1.13 -12.86 -6.55
C ALA A 402 -1.58 -13.03 -8.02
N TRP A 403 -2.80 -12.60 -8.34
CA TRP A 403 -3.34 -12.67 -9.69
C TRP A 403 -2.59 -11.76 -10.68
N ALA A 404 -2.39 -10.51 -10.29
CA ALA A 404 -1.64 -9.53 -11.09
C ALA A 404 -0.16 -9.94 -11.27
N GLY A 405 0.45 -10.51 -10.23
CA GLY A 405 1.80 -11.08 -10.29
C GLY A 405 1.89 -12.24 -11.29
N ARG A 406 0.97 -13.19 -11.21
CA ARG A 406 0.88 -14.31 -12.16
C ARG A 406 0.67 -13.83 -13.60
N ALA A 407 -0.27 -12.92 -13.82
CA ALA A 407 -0.53 -12.36 -15.15
C ALA A 407 0.71 -11.65 -15.73
N THR A 408 1.44 -10.88 -14.91
CA THR A 408 2.67 -10.20 -15.32
C THR A 408 3.81 -11.17 -15.60
N SER A 409 3.94 -12.25 -14.82
CA SER A 409 4.93 -13.31 -15.03
C SER A 409 4.68 -14.08 -16.32
N PHE A 410 3.43 -14.45 -16.60
CA PHE A 410 3.05 -15.03 -17.88
C PHE A 410 3.32 -14.10 -19.04
N PHE A 411 2.94 -12.83 -18.90
CA PHE A 411 3.20 -11.82 -19.90
C PHE A 411 4.69 -11.71 -20.25
N ARG A 412 5.57 -11.57 -19.25
CA ARG A 412 7.01 -11.35 -19.48
C ARG A 412 7.76 -12.61 -19.86
N ASP A 413 7.56 -13.67 -19.08
CA ASP A 413 8.42 -14.85 -19.08
C ASP A 413 7.74 -16.12 -19.59
N GLY A 414 6.40 -16.10 -19.73
CA GLY A 414 5.62 -17.26 -20.14
C GLY A 414 5.60 -18.40 -19.13
N LYS A 415 5.84 -18.10 -17.85
CA LYS A 415 5.92 -19.08 -16.76
C LYS A 415 5.32 -18.54 -15.46
N GLU A 416 4.96 -19.45 -14.55
CA GLU A 416 4.51 -19.08 -13.21
C GLU A 416 5.64 -18.47 -12.37
N LEU A 417 5.27 -17.67 -11.36
CA LEU A 417 6.22 -17.13 -10.41
C LEU A 417 6.80 -18.24 -9.55
N GLU A 418 8.12 -18.26 -9.43
CA GLU A 418 8.81 -19.11 -8.46
C GLU A 418 8.47 -18.63 -7.05
N ALA A 419 8.08 -19.52 -6.15
CA ALA A 419 7.70 -19.16 -4.78
C ALA A 419 8.78 -18.34 -4.04
N ALA A 420 10.06 -18.59 -4.33
CA ALA A 420 11.19 -17.84 -3.76
C ALA A 420 11.22 -16.35 -4.15
N ARG A 421 10.55 -15.97 -5.24
CA ARG A 421 10.43 -14.59 -5.75
C ARG A 421 9.19 -13.86 -5.22
N GLY A 422 8.42 -14.50 -4.34
CA GLY A 422 7.17 -13.96 -3.82
C GLY A 422 6.00 -14.09 -4.79
N VAL A 423 4.90 -13.42 -4.48
CA VAL A 423 3.63 -13.57 -5.21
C VAL A 423 3.35 -12.45 -6.20
N TYR A 424 4.14 -11.36 -6.19
CA TYR A 424 3.87 -10.17 -6.97
C TYR A 424 5.05 -9.73 -7.83
N THR A 425 4.75 -9.26 -9.03
CA THR A 425 5.72 -8.65 -9.95
C THR A 425 5.09 -7.41 -10.55
N PRO A 426 5.74 -6.23 -10.45
CA PRO A 426 5.10 -4.98 -10.82
C PRO A 426 5.00 -4.80 -12.33
N LEU A 427 4.03 -4.02 -12.82
CA LEU A 427 3.91 -3.66 -14.24
C LEU A 427 5.13 -2.89 -14.75
N SER A 428 5.67 -2.01 -13.91
CA SER A 428 6.98 -1.40 -14.08
C SER A 428 7.54 -1.03 -12.70
N ILE A 429 8.85 -0.92 -12.58
CA ILE A 429 9.50 -0.52 -11.31
C ILE A 429 9.63 1.00 -11.14
N ASN A 430 9.03 1.75 -12.05
CA ASN A 430 9.16 3.20 -12.19
C ASN A 430 7.79 3.87 -12.01
N SER A 431 7.79 5.14 -11.60
CA SER A 431 6.60 5.98 -11.62
C SER A 431 6.03 6.16 -13.04
N VAL A 432 4.82 6.69 -13.19
CA VAL A 432 4.17 6.79 -14.52
C VAL A 432 5.04 7.58 -15.52
N ALA A 433 5.47 8.79 -15.16
CA ALA A 433 6.32 9.60 -16.03
C ALA A 433 7.66 8.92 -16.35
N LYS A 434 8.30 8.29 -15.35
CA LYS A 434 9.56 7.57 -15.56
C LYS A 434 9.39 6.30 -16.40
N THR A 435 8.23 5.64 -16.32
CA THR A 435 7.89 4.50 -17.18
C THR A 435 7.78 4.96 -18.63
N LEU A 436 7.07 6.05 -18.92
CA LEU A 436 6.98 6.57 -20.28
C LEU A 436 8.33 7.02 -20.85
N ALA A 437 9.22 7.53 -20.00
CA ALA A 437 10.56 7.95 -20.40
C ALA A 437 11.56 6.79 -20.55
N ASP A 438 11.21 5.57 -20.13
CA ASP A 438 12.10 4.42 -20.19
C ASP A 438 12.20 3.89 -21.64
N PRO A 439 13.39 3.90 -22.26
CA PRO A 439 13.56 3.49 -23.64
C PRO A 439 13.24 2.00 -23.87
N THR A 440 13.22 1.18 -22.82
CA THR A 440 12.94 -0.25 -22.91
C THR A 440 11.45 -0.57 -22.97
N VAL A 441 10.57 0.37 -22.62
CA VAL A 441 9.12 0.13 -22.51
C VAL A 441 8.49 -0.35 -23.82
N ALA A 442 8.90 0.23 -24.95
CA ALA A 442 8.42 -0.22 -26.26
C ALA A 442 8.79 -1.70 -26.51
N SER A 443 10.05 -2.07 -26.25
CA SER A 443 10.52 -3.45 -26.43
C SER A 443 9.91 -4.43 -25.43
N ALA A 444 9.50 -3.96 -24.25
CA ALA A 444 8.86 -4.77 -23.21
C ALA A 444 7.42 -5.19 -23.54
N GLY A 445 6.81 -4.64 -24.60
CA GLY A 445 5.44 -4.95 -25.02
C GLY A 445 4.33 -4.35 -24.13
N LEU A 446 4.70 -3.52 -23.15
CA LEU A 446 3.75 -2.90 -22.21
C LEU A 446 2.72 -2.00 -22.91
N PRO A 447 3.06 -1.20 -23.95
CA PRO A 447 2.05 -0.46 -24.71
C PRO A 447 0.97 -1.37 -25.30
N GLN A 448 1.34 -2.48 -25.92
CA GLN A 448 0.37 -3.39 -26.52
C GLN A 448 -0.43 -4.14 -25.47
N LEU A 449 0.17 -4.53 -24.34
CA LEU A 449 -0.60 -5.04 -23.19
C LEU A 449 -1.71 -4.04 -22.77
N ALA A 450 -1.37 -2.76 -22.64
CA ALA A 450 -2.34 -1.72 -22.30
C ALA A 450 -3.45 -1.58 -23.35
N LEU A 451 -3.10 -1.56 -24.64
CA LEU A 451 -4.07 -1.51 -25.73
C LEU A 451 -5.00 -2.73 -25.74
N GLY A 452 -4.45 -3.94 -25.56
CA GLY A 452 -5.23 -5.18 -25.53
C GLY A 452 -6.22 -5.20 -24.37
N LEU A 453 -5.79 -4.79 -23.17
CA LEU A 453 -6.66 -4.63 -22.00
C LEU A 453 -7.75 -3.57 -22.26
N ALA A 454 -7.40 -2.43 -22.86
CA ALA A 454 -8.35 -1.36 -23.17
C ALA A 454 -9.41 -1.80 -24.20
N LEU A 455 -9.03 -2.52 -25.26
CA LEU A 455 -9.96 -3.07 -26.25
C LEU A 455 -10.89 -4.13 -25.63
N ILE A 456 -10.37 -4.95 -24.72
CA ILE A 456 -11.17 -5.94 -23.98
C ILE A 456 -12.17 -5.26 -23.05
N GLY A 457 -11.74 -4.22 -22.33
CA GLY A 457 -12.61 -3.40 -21.49
C GLY A 457 -13.71 -2.73 -22.32
N HIS A 458 -13.33 -2.13 -23.45
CA HIS A 458 -14.26 -1.42 -24.32
C HIS A 458 -15.30 -2.36 -24.93
N GLY A 459 -14.88 -3.56 -25.36
CA GLY A 459 -15.84 -4.55 -25.85
C GLY A 459 -16.75 -5.12 -24.76
N LYS A 460 -16.32 -5.18 -23.49
CA LYS A 460 -17.21 -5.50 -22.36
C LYS A 460 -18.28 -4.42 -22.18
N GLU A 461 -17.89 -3.14 -22.24
CA GLU A 461 -18.82 -2.01 -22.13
C GLU A 461 -19.82 -1.96 -23.28
N ALA A 462 -19.36 -2.30 -24.49
CA ALA A 462 -20.20 -2.43 -25.68
C ALA A 462 -21.08 -3.71 -25.69
N GLY A 463 -21.06 -4.52 -24.61
CA GLY A 463 -21.86 -5.73 -24.47
C GLY A 463 -21.46 -6.87 -25.41
N HIS A 464 -20.25 -6.86 -25.95
CA HIS A 464 -19.76 -7.91 -26.85
C HIS A 464 -19.37 -9.19 -26.09
N TRP A 465 -18.96 -9.07 -24.84
CA TRP A 465 -18.59 -10.18 -23.98
C TRP A 465 -18.70 -9.82 -22.50
N THR A 466 -18.64 -10.85 -21.67
CA THR A 466 -18.47 -10.75 -20.22
C THR A 466 -17.08 -11.24 -19.82
N LEU A 467 -16.61 -10.78 -18.66
CA LEU A 467 -15.30 -11.13 -18.12
C LEU A 467 -15.49 -11.85 -16.79
N SER A 468 -14.70 -12.89 -16.56
CA SER A 468 -14.57 -13.54 -15.26
C SER A 468 -13.12 -13.89 -14.98
N LEU A 469 -12.75 -13.95 -13.71
CA LEU A 469 -11.44 -14.44 -13.29
C LEU A 469 -11.52 -15.96 -13.09
N GLY A 470 -10.49 -16.67 -13.53
CA GLY A 470 -10.32 -18.08 -13.23
C GLY A 470 -9.83 -18.31 -11.80
N ASP A 471 -9.57 -19.58 -11.46
CA ASP A 471 -8.89 -19.97 -10.22
C ASP A 471 -7.37 -19.96 -10.42
N PRO A 472 -6.56 -19.31 -9.55
CA PRO A 472 -5.11 -19.26 -9.74
C PRO A 472 -4.43 -20.60 -9.53
N ALA A 473 -5.08 -21.51 -8.83
CA ALA A 473 -4.63 -22.89 -8.72
C ALA A 473 -4.85 -23.69 -10.02
N ASN A 474 -5.70 -23.21 -10.93
CA ASN A 474 -5.89 -23.83 -12.23
C ASN A 474 -4.77 -23.40 -13.19
N ALA A 475 -3.88 -24.34 -13.52
CA ALA A 475 -2.79 -24.11 -14.48
C ALA A 475 -3.27 -23.61 -15.85
N LYS A 476 -4.52 -23.88 -16.24
CA LYS A 476 -5.12 -23.42 -17.51
C LYS A 476 -5.76 -22.04 -17.43
N ALA A 477 -5.90 -21.45 -16.25
CA ALA A 477 -6.46 -20.12 -16.12
C ALA A 477 -5.51 -19.08 -16.74
N GLY A 478 -6.04 -18.22 -17.60
CA GLY A 478 -5.31 -17.09 -18.15
C GLY A 478 -5.22 -15.90 -17.19
N ALA A 479 -4.96 -14.72 -17.74
CA ALA A 479 -5.14 -13.44 -17.05
C ALA A 479 -6.61 -13.20 -16.69
N PHE A 480 -7.53 -13.63 -17.55
CA PHE A 480 -8.97 -13.68 -17.31
C PHE A 480 -9.63 -14.52 -18.41
N LYS A 481 -10.90 -14.89 -18.17
CA LYS A 481 -11.76 -15.57 -19.12
C LYS A 481 -12.71 -14.57 -19.77
N VAL A 482 -12.79 -14.61 -21.10
CA VAL A 482 -13.75 -13.81 -21.87
C VAL A 482 -14.83 -14.74 -22.40
N ALA A 483 -16.10 -14.40 -22.17
CA ALA A 483 -17.25 -15.16 -22.66
C ALA A 483 -18.11 -14.28 -23.57
N GLY A 484 -18.15 -14.65 -24.85
CA GLY A 484 -19.05 -14.09 -25.84
C GLY A 484 -20.37 -14.89 -25.96
N PRO A 485 -21.23 -14.55 -26.91
CA PRO A 485 -22.52 -15.22 -27.10
C PRO A 485 -22.38 -16.68 -27.53
N VAL A 486 -21.27 -17.04 -28.18
CA VAL A 486 -21.09 -18.35 -28.82
C VAL A 486 -20.14 -19.23 -28.02
N ARG A 487 -19.09 -18.64 -27.43
CA ARG A 487 -18.08 -19.41 -26.69
C ARG A 487 -17.38 -18.57 -25.62
N SER A 488 -16.54 -19.25 -24.85
CA SER A 488 -15.63 -18.62 -23.90
C SER A 488 -14.20 -19.04 -24.15
N ALA A 489 -13.23 -18.17 -23.86
CA ALA A 489 -11.83 -18.50 -23.95
C ALA A 489 -11.00 -17.89 -22.81
N GLU A 490 -9.96 -18.61 -22.40
CA GLU A 490 -8.93 -18.11 -21.49
C GLU A 490 -7.97 -17.18 -22.24
N ILE A 491 -7.71 -16.00 -21.68
CA ILE A 491 -6.87 -14.98 -22.31
C ILE A 491 -5.50 -14.97 -21.68
N PHE A 492 -4.48 -15.13 -22.49
CA PHE A 492 -3.09 -14.96 -22.11
C PHE A 492 -2.51 -13.78 -22.88
N PHE A 493 -1.65 -13.02 -22.22
CA PHE A 493 -0.80 -12.03 -22.89
C PHE A 493 0.61 -12.56 -22.95
N ALA A 494 1.31 -12.25 -24.03
CA ALA A 494 2.73 -12.54 -24.19
C ALA A 494 3.46 -11.30 -24.71
N ALA A 495 4.50 -10.88 -24.00
CA ALA A 495 5.34 -9.76 -24.42
C ALA A 495 6.06 -10.07 -25.73
N ASN A 496 6.41 -11.35 -25.97
CA ASN A 496 7.12 -11.80 -27.14
C ASN A 496 6.83 -13.29 -27.43
N ALA A 497 7.28 -13.76 -28.60
CA ALA A 497 7.11 -15.14 -29.03
C ALA A 497 7.72 -16.18 -28.08
N GLN A 498 8.79 -15.84 -27.34
CA GLN A 498 9.42 -16.74 -26.39
C GLN A 498 8.52 -16.99 -25.17
N ALA A 499 7.90 -15.94 -24.63
CA ALA A 499 6.92 -16.07 -23.55
C ALA A 499 5.73 -16.92 -24.00
N ALA A 500 5.18 -16.66 -25.19
CA ALA A 500 4.09 -17.47 -25.74
C ALA A 500 4.49 -18.95 -25.90
N ALA A 501 5.67 -19.23 -26.47
CA ALA A 501 6.16 -20.60 -26.65
C ALA A 501 6.30 -21.33 -25.31
N ARG A 502 6.73 -20.64 -24.24
CA ARG A 502 6.82 -21.21 -22.89
C ARG A 502 5.44 -21.50 -22.29
N LEU A 503 4.46 -20.62 -22.47
CA LEU A 503 3.07 -20.88 -22.05
C LEU A 503 2.52 -22.16 -22.68
N VAL A 504 2.80 -22.35 -23.97
CA VAL A 504 2.38 -23.54 -24.72
C VAL A 504 3.14 -24.78 -24.24
N ALA A 505 4.46 -24.70 -24.12
CA ALA A 505 5.32 -25.82 -23.72
C ALA A 505 5.02 -26.30 -22.29
N ALA A 506 4.68 -25.38 -21.38
CA ALA A 506 4.25 -25.68 -20.02
C ALA A 506 2.80 -26.19 -19.94
N GLY A 507 2.07 -26.20 -21.06
CA GLY A 507 0.71 -26.69 -21.12
C GLY A 507 -0.33 -25.72 -20.55
N HIS A 508 -0.02 -24.43 -20.39
CA HIS A 508 -1.01 -23.43 -19.97
C HIS A 508 -2.03 -23.13 -21.08
N ALA A 509 -1.59 -23.14 -22.35
CA ALA A 509 -2.42 -22.92 -23.53
C ALA A 509 -2.10 -23.97 -24.63
N SER A 510 -2.65 -25.17 -24.49
CA SER A 510 -2.50 -26.29 -25.43
C SER A 510 -3.25 -26.01 -26.74
N GLU A 511 -2.90 -26.72 -27.82
CA GLU A 511 -3.51 -26.48 -29.15
C GLU A 511 -5.02 -26.72 -29.19
N ASP A 512 -5.52 -27.68 -28.43
CA ASP A 512 -6.95 -28.02 -28.37
C ASP A 512 -7.74 -27.17 -27.36
N ASP A 513 -7.06 -26.31 -26.59
CA ASP A 513 -7.72 -25.47 -25.59
C ASP A 513 -8.46 -24.31 -26.25
N ASP A 514 -9.59 -23.92 -25.66
CA ASP A 514 -10.20 -22.63 -25.93
C ASP A 514 -9.42 -21.52 -25.22
N ALA A 515 -8.24 -21.23 -25.75
CA ALA A 515 -7.33 -20.20 -25.27
C ALA A 515 -7.00 -19.21 -26.39
N ILE A 516 -6.73 -17.96 -26.02
CA ILE A 516 -6.27 -16.90 -26.91
C ILE A 516 -5.00 -16.30 -26.33
N ILE A 517 -3.90 -16.30 -27.11
CA ILE A 517 -2.66 -15.61 -26.75
C ILE A 517 -2.57 -14.31 -27.54
N LEU A 518 -2.58 -13.18 -26.85
CA LEU A 518 -2.38 -11.86 -27.43
C LEU A 518 -0.90 -11.52 -27.36
N HIS A 519 -0.24 -11.44 -28.52
CA HIS A 519 1.17 -11.10 -28.61
C HIS A 519 1.33 -9.59 -28.69
N SER A 520 2.28 -9.05 -27.93
CA SER A 520 2.61 -7.61 -28.01
C SER A 520 3.36 -7.28 -29.30
N HIS A 521 4.24 -8.18 -29.74
CA HIS A 521 5.02 -8.04 -30.96
C HIS A 521 4.53 -8.99 -32.06
N GLU A 522 5.25 -9.06 -33.17
CA GLU A 522 4.93 -9.94 -34.30
C GLU A 522 4.84 -11.41 -33.87
N VAL A 523 3.88 -12.13 -34.46
CA VAL A 523 3.74 -13.57 -34.26
C VAL A 523 4.60 -14.28 -35.30
N PRO A 524 5.55 -15.15 -34.89
CA PRO A 524 6.31 -15.93 -35.85
C PRO A 524 5.38 -16.76 -36.74
N PRO A 525 5.66 -16.88 -38.05
CA PRO A 525 4.87 -17.72 -38.94
C PRO A 525 4.77 -19.14 -38.38
N ARG A 526 3.56 -19.70 -38.34
CA ARG A 526 3.38 -21.09 -37.91
C ARG A 526 4.18 -22.00 -38.84
N ALA A 527 5.05 -22.83 -38.24
CA ALA A 527 5.76 -23.86 -38.99
C ALA A 527 4.74 -24.77 -39.67
N VAL A 528 4.90 -24.99 -40.98
CA VAL A 528 4.05 -25.87 -41.78
C VAL A 528 4.23 -27.29 -41.25
N ARG A 529 3.25 -27.81 -40.52
CA ARG A 529 3.25 -29.22 -40.10
C ARG A 529 2.67 -30.07 -41.22
N HIS A 530 3.31 -31.21 -41.51
CA HIS A 530 2.74 -32.21 -42.39
C HIS A 530 1.43 -32.73 -41.78
N PRO A 531 0.32 -32.80 -42.54
CA PRO A 531 -0.95 -33.27 -42.02
C PRO A 531 -0.83 -34.75 -41.64
N THR A 532 -1.06 -35.07 -40.36
CA THR A 532 -1.07 -36.45 -39.83
C THR A 532 -2.47 -37.07 -39.80
N ALA A 533 -3.52 -36.30 -40.12
CA ALA A 533 -4.91 -36.76 -40.16
C ALA A 533 -5.53 -36.56 -41.55
N ALA A 534 -6.46 -37.45 -41.91
CA ALA A 534 -7.20 -37.37 -43.17
C ALA A 534 -7.98 -36.04 -43.27
N PRO A 535 -8.12 -35.44 -44.47
CA PRO A 535 -8.85 -34.20 -44.65
C PRO A 535 -10.31 -34.38 -44.20
N GLY A 536 -10.69 -33.69 -43.13
CA GLY A 536 -12.04 -33.69 -42.58
C GLY A 536 -12.27 -32.41 -41.78
N ARG A 537 -13.49 -31.88 -41.85
CA ARG A 537 -13.88 -30.64 -41.16
C ARG A 537 -14.03 -30.92 -39.66
N THR A 538 -12.94 -30.85 -38.89
CA THR A 538 -13.05 -30.81 -37.43
C THR A 538 -13.56 -29.44 -37.03
N LEU A 539 -14.78 -29.36 -36.50
CA LEU A 539 -15.40 -28.13 -35.98
C LEU A 539 -14.68 -27.53 -34.75
N ARG A 540 -13.57 -28.11 -34.30
CA ARG A 540 -12.78 -27.63 -33.16
C ARG A 540 -11.85 -26.50 -33.61
N ARG A 541 -12.20 -25.26 -33.28
CA ARG A 541 -11.27 -24.13 -33.34
C ARG A 541 -10.47 -24.12 -32.03
N GLY A 542 -9.28 -24.72 -32.08
CA GLY A 542 -8.31 -24.71 -30.98
C GLY A 542 -7.75 -23.32 -30.67
N ARG A 543 -6.59 -23.30 -30.01
CA ARG A 543 -5.88 -22.10 -29.56
C ARG A 543 -5.69 -21.08 -30.69
N ARG A 544 -6.00 -19.82 -30.36
CA ARG A 544 -5.87 -18.66 -31.26
C ARG A 544 -4.74 -17.76 -30.80
N GLU A 545 -4.06 -17.14 -31.75
CA GLU A 545 -2.92 -16.26 -31.48
C GLU A 545 -2.88 -15.16 -32.53
N PHE A 546 -2.68 -13.92 -32.11
CA PHE A 546 -2.54 -12.78 -33.01
C PHE A 546 -1.72 -11.65 -32.35
N SER A 547 -1.16 -10.78 -33.18
CA SER A 547 -0.36 -9.63 -32.73
C SER A 547 -1.22 -8.38 -32.55
N LEU A 548 -1.08 -7.74 -31.39
CA LEU A 548 -1.69 -6.44 -31.12
C LEU A 548 -0.99 -5.29 -31.87
N ALA A 549 0.33 -5.39 -32.08
CA ALA A 549 1.07 -4.40 -32.87
C ALA A 549 0.62 -4.38 -34.33
N GLU A 550 0.52 -5.55 -34.98
CA GLU A 550 0.02 -5.65 -36.36
C GLU A 550 -1.45 -5.23 -36.48
N LEU A 551 -2.25 -5.51 -35.44
CA LEU A 551 -3.65 -5.12 -35.40
C LEU A 551 -3.83 -3.60 -35.33
N ALA A 552 -2.98 -2.91 -34.55
CA ALA A 552 -3.00 -1.45 -34.39
C ALA A 552 -2.30 -0.69 -35.53
N GLN A 553 -1.42 -1.35 -36.29
CA GLN A 553 -0.58 -0.70 -37.29
C GLN A 553 -1.42 0.01 -38.36
N GLY A 554 -1.20 1.33 -38.49
CA GLY A 554 -1.86 2.18 -39.49
C GLY A 554 -3.37 2.40 -39.26
N GLU A 555 -3.93 1.95 -38.14
CA GLU A 555 -5.34 2.15 -37.82
C GLU A 555 -5.54 3.51 -37.15
N ALA A 556 -6.52 4.27 -37.65
CA ALA A 556 -6.87 5.60 -37.14
C ALA A 556 -8.31 5.67 -36.61
N ASP A 557 -9.09 4.62 -36.83
CA ASP A 557 -10.48 4.50 -36.40
C ASP A 557 -10.62 3.41 -35.33
N LEU A 558 -11.15 3.80 -34.16
CA LEU A 558 -11.37 2.92 -33.04
C LEU A 558 -12.40 1.83 -33.35
N ASP A 559 -13.46 2.15 -34.09
CA ASP A 559 -14.52 1.19 -34.40
C ASP A 559 -13.99 0.10 -35.35
N ARG A 560 -13.15 0.51 -36.30
CA ARG A 560 -12.46 -0.42 -37.21
C ARG A 560 -11.44 -1.28 -36.47
N LEU A 561 -10.67 -0.68 -35.55
CA LEU A 561 -9.74 -1.41 -34.68
C LEU A 561 -10.47 -2.47 -33.85
N LEU A 562 -11.57 -2.09 -33.22
CA LEU A 562 -12.41 -2.98 -32.41
C LEU A 562 -13.02 -4.09 -33.28
N LEU A 563 -13.50 -3.76 -34.48
CA LEU A 563 -14.06 -4.76 -35.41
C LEU A 563 -13.02 -5.82 -35.79
N ARG A 564 -11.79 -5.40 -36.11
CA ARG A 564 -10.67 -6.32 -36.39
C ARG A 564 -10.34 -7.16 -35.16
N PHE A 565 -10.24 -6.55 -33.99
CA PHE A 565 -9.98 -7.24 -32.73
C PHE A 565 -11.04 -8.30 -32.42
N LYS A 566 -12.32 -7.98 -32.61
CA LYS A 566 -13.43 -8.93 -32.48
C LYS A 566 -13.33 -10.09 -33.47
N GLY A 567 -12.92 -9.80 -34.71
CA GLY A 567 -12.69 -10.81 -35.74
C GLY A 567 -11.65 -11.86 -35.32
N GLU A 568 -10.55 -11.41 -34.72
CA GLU A 568 -9.50 -12.30 -34.20
C GLU A 568 -9.94 -13.05 -32.93
N MET A 569 -10.64 -12.37 -32.02
CA MET A 569 -11.18 -12.98 -30.80
C MET A 569 -12.21 -14.07 -31.12
N ALA A 570 -13.12 -13.82 -32.07
CA ALA A 570 -14.13 -14.73 -32.62
C ALA A 570 -14.97 -15.50 -31.57
N ILE A 571 -15.30 -14.89 -30.43
CA ILE A 571 -15.98 -15.48 -29.25
C ILE A 571 -17.50 -15.28 -29.20
#